data_AF-A0A6A4UNH9-F1
#
_entry.id   AF-A0A6A4UNH9-F1
#
_cell.length_a   1.000
_cell.length_b   1.000
_cell.length_c   1.000
_cell.angle_alpha   90.00
_cell.angle_beta   90.00
_cell.angle_gamma   90.00
#
_symmetry.space_group_name_H-M   'P 1'
#
loop_
_entity.id
_entity.type
_entity.pdbx_description
1 polymer ?
#
loop_
_entity_poly.entity_id
_entity_poly.type
_entity_poly.pdbx_seq_one_letter_code
_entity_poly.pdbx_strand_id
1 'polypeptide(L)'
;MKTLKMALALVLLSFTTLMAQFSLETFLSDPFDQTITNIKEKHADKTIEEKEMMNFKVLMYYEWLEPISIKVGYMFTEEGKQKGKTLVNGKDEDAQKLFGMTKALLLKKYGNKYSENSMLGVTMIMFKSEEGYSIMLTQKGEKTSLVVVSK
;
A
#
# COMPACT_ATOMS: atom_id res chain seq x y z
N MET A 1 -27.34 25.52 28.57
CA MET A 1 -25.88 25.31 28.74
C MET A 1 -25.46 23.83 28.78
N LYS A 2 -26.21 22.91 29.42
CA LYS A 2 -25.82 21.48 29.47
C LYS A 2 -25.91 20.75 28.12
N THR A 3 -26.93 21.06 27.31
CA THR A 3 -27.14 20.47 25.98
C THR A 3 -26.08 20.89 24.95
N LEU A 4 -25.66 22.16 24.97
CA LEU A 4 -24.61 22.67 24.07
C LEU A 4 -23.25 22.00 24.32
N LYS A 5 -22.89 21.75 25.59
CA LYS A 5 -21.66 21.05 25.96
C LYS A 5 -21.68 19.57 25.54
N MET A 6 -22.87 18.95 25.60
CA MET A 6 -23.07 17.55 25.22
C MET A 6 -23.03 17.36 23.70
N ALA A 7 -23.59 18.31 22.93
CA ALA A 7 -23.46 18.35 21.48
C ALA A 7 -22.00 18.57 21.03
N LEU A 8 -21.26 19.45 21.70
CA LEU A 8 -19.85 19.69 21.41
C LEU A 8 -18.98 18.45 21.68
N ALA A 9 -19.27 17.71 22.76
CA ALA A 9 -18.59 16.45 23.07
C ALA A 9 -18.90 15.34 22.04
N LEU A 10 -20.12 15.27 21.52
CA LEU A 10 -20.49 14.33 20.44
C LEU A 10 -19.80 14.67 19.11
N VAL A 11 -19.68 15.97 18.81
CA VAL A 11 -18.93 16.46 17.64
C VAL A 11 -17.43 16.18 17.79
N LEU A 12 -16.85 16.39 18.98
CA LEU A 12 -15.45 16.05 19.26
C LEU A 12 -15.17 14.55 19.18
N LEU A 13 -16.07 13.69 19.67
CA LEU A 13 -15.92 12.23 19.57
C LEU A 13 -16.02 11.73 18.12
N SER A 14 -16.85 12.35 17.29
CA SER A 14 -16.95 12.01 15.86
C SER A 14 -15.75 12.49 15.03
N PHE A 15 -14.97 13.46 15.52
CA PHE A 15 -13.67 13.79 14.92
C PHE A 15 -12.55 12.83 15.32
N THR A 16 -12.62 12.18 16.48
CA THR A 16 -11.54 11.28 16.97
C THR A 16 -11.56 9.88 16.36
N THR A 17 -12.63 9.48 15.68
CA THR A 17 -12.70 8.20 14.95
C THR A 17 -12.52 8.37 13.44
N LEU A 18 -11.90 9.46 13.00
CA LEU A 18 -11.17 9.49 11.73
C LEU A 18 -10.00 8.49 11.85
N MET A 19 -10.33 7.19 11.84
CA MET A 19 -9.41 6.14 11.47
C MET A 19 -8.74 6.65 10.20
N ALA A 20 -7.44 6.95 10.28
CA ALA A 20 -6.71 7.48 9.15
C ALA A 20 -6.88 6.49 8.00
N GLN A 21 -7.76 6.83 7.06
CA GLN A 21 -8.04 5.98 5.92
C GLN A 21 -6.73 5.78 5.18
N PHE A 22 -6.47 4.55 4.74
CA PHE A 22 -5.27 4.24 3.99
C PHE A 22 -5.12 5.19 2.80
N SER A 23 -3.92 5.76 2.68
CA SER A 23 -3.55 6.61 1.56
C SER A 23 -2.40 5.95 0.80
N LEU A 24 -2.59 5.83 -0.51
CA LEU A 24 -1.56 5.33 -1.41
C LEU A 24 -0.36 6.29 -1.49
N GLU A 25 -0.59 7.58 -1.32
CA GLU A 25 0.45 8.62 -1.21
C GLU A 25 1.34 8.40 0.01
N THR A 26 0.72 8.23 1.18
CA THR A 26 1.44 7.93 2.43
C THR A 26 2.19 6.61 2.29
N PHE A 27 1.52 5.56 1.82
CA PHE A 27 2.16 4.28 1.55
C PHE A 27 3.38 4.39 0.64
N LEU A 28 3.32 5.15 -0.45
CA LEU A 28 4.45 5.36 -1.35
C LEU A 28 5.58 6.14 -0.69
N SER A 29 5.28 7.04 0.24
CA SER A 29 6.25 7.92 0.90
C SER A 29 6.83 7.33 2.18
N ASP A 30 6.22 6.27 2.74
CA ASP A 30 6.72 5.58 3.92
C ASP A 30 8.16 5.07 3.71
N PRO A 31 9.09 5.33 4.66
CA PRO A 31 10.50 4.93 4.53
C PRO A 31 10.70 3.40 4.62
N PHE A 32 11.89 2.93 4.21
CA PHE A 32 12.29 1.50 4.23
C PHE A 32 13.09 1.09 5.48
N ASP A 33 13.01 1.87 6.55
CA ASP A 33 13.76 1.67 7.80
C ASP A 33 12.91 1.02 8.90
N GLN A 34 11.80 0.39 8.53
CA GLN A 34 10.91 -0.26 9.49
C GLN A 34 11.44 -1.65 9.85
N THR A 35 11.15 -2.07 11.08
CA THR A 35 11.38 -3.44 11.55
C THR A 35 10.07 -4.22 11.56
N ILE A 36 10.15 -5.55 11.66
CA ILE A 36 8.99 -6.42 11.84
C ILE A 36 8.16 -5.99 13.05
N THR A 37 8.82 -5.68 14.18
CA THR A 37 8.17 -5.22 15.41
C THR A 37 7.42 -3.91 15.17
N ASN A 38 8.08 -2.92 14.55
CA ASN A 38 7.46 -1.62 14.28
C ASN A 38 6.22 -1.75 13.40
N ILE A 39 6.24 -2.61 12.38
CA ILE A 39 5.07 -2.83 11.51
C ILE A 39 3.93 -3.50 12.28
N LYS A 40 4.23 -4.48 13.14
CA LYS A 40 3.20 -5.13 13.96
C LYS A 40 2.57 -4.18 14.98
N GLU A 41 3.37 -3.28 15.57
CA GLU A 41 2.87 -2.26 16.50
C GLU A 41 2.07 -1.17 15.77
N LYS A 42 2.55 -0.70 14.61
CA LYS A 42 1.86 0.32 13.79
C LYS A 42 0.47 -0.14 13.34
N HIS A 43 0.29 -1.44 13.13
CA HIS A 43 -0.95 -2.05 12.64
C HIS A 43 -1.52 -3.08 13.64
N ALA A 44 -1.41 -2.78 14.94
CA ALA A 44 -1.83 -3.69 16.01
C ALA A 44 -3.34 -4.01 16.01
N ASP A 45 -4.16 -3.16 15.38
CA ASP A 45 -5.59 -3.37 15.18
C ASP A 45 -5.91 -4.29 13.98
N LYS A 46 -4.89 -4.68 13.19
CA LYS A 46 -5.04 -5.49 11.99
C LYS A 46 -4.59 -6.94 12.21
N THR A 47 -5.25 -7.87 11.54
CA THR A 47 -4.76 -9.24 11.44
C THR A 47 -3.63 -9.30 10.41
N ILE A 48 -2.42 -9.65 10.86
CA ILE A 48 -1.23 -9.76 10.03
C ILE A 48 -1.01 -11.23 9.61
N GLU A 49 -0.99 -11.46 8.29
CA GLU A 49 -0.54 -12.71 7.67
C GLU A 49 0.97 -12.64 7.44
N GLU A 50 1.72 -13.66 7.85
CA GLU A 50 3.14 -13.80 7.48
C GLU A 50 3.27 -14.78 6.31
N LYS A 51 4.03 -14.41 5.28
CA LYS A 51 4.31 -15.25 4.11
C LYS A 51 5.78 -15.21 3.77
N GLU A 52 6.28 -16.30 3.22
CA GLU A 52 7.58 -16.31 2.56
C GLU A 52 7.38 -16.16 1.06
N MET A 53 8.06 -15.19 0.45
CA MET A 53 8.05 -14.97 -0.99
C MET A 53 9.48 -14.79 -1.47
N MET A 54 9.97 -15.73 -2.28
CA MET A 54 11.38 -15.81 -2.66
C MET A 54 12.27 -15.85 -1.41
N ASN A 55 13.16 -14.86 -1.21
CA ASN A 55 14.05 -14.74 -0.06
C ASN A 55 13.57 -13.66 0.93
N PHE A 56 12.28 -13.31 0.88
CA PHE A 56 11.70 -12.30 1.76
C PHE A 56 10.65 -12.89 2.67
N LYS A 57 10.70 -12.48 3.94
CA LYS A 57 9.56 -12.55 4.84
C LYS A 57 8.64 -11.37 4.55
N VAL A 58 7.37 -11.64 4.27
CA VAL A 58 6.37 -10.63 3.94
C VAL A 58 5.30 -10.60 5.02
N LEU A 59 5.14 -9.45 5.67
CA LEU A 59 4.02 -9.18 6.56
C LEU A 59 2.91 -8.53 5.75
N MET A 60 1.73 -9.12 5.70
CA MET A 60 0.58 -8.60 4.95
C MET A 60 -0.62 -8.37 5.85
N TYR A 61 -1.39 -7.32 5.60
CA TYR A 61 -2.70 -7.11 6.21
C TYR A 61 -3.71 -6.55 5.20
N TYR A 62 -4.99 -6.71 5.51
CA TYR A 62 -6.09 -6.19 4.71
C TYR A 62 -6.38 -4.73 5.03
N GLU A 63 -6.71 -3.96 4.00
CA GLU A 63 -7.09 -2.56 4.14
C GLU A 63 -8.09 -2.13 3.04
N TRP A 64 -8.71 -0.98 3.22
CA TRP A 64 -9.63 -0.38 2.25
C TRP A 64 -9.07 0.92 1.67
N LEU A 65 -8.95 0.94 0.34
CA LEU A 65 -8.81 2.16 -0.46
C LEU A 65 -10.17 2.43 -1.09
N GLU A 66 -11.12 2.89 -0.28
CA GLU A 66 -12.55 2.94 -0.61
C GLU A 66 -12.86 3.32 -2.07
N PRO A 67 -13.66 2.52 -2.79
CA PRO A 67 -14.33 1.28 -2.38
C PRO A 67 -13.51 -0.01 -2.62
N ILE A 68 -12.20 0.10 -2.88
CA ILE A 68 -11.34 -1.00 -3.31
C ILE A 68 -10.78 -1.72 -2.09
N SER A 69 -10.94 -3.04 -2.03
CA SER A 69 -10.24 -3.87 -1.06
C SER A 69 -8.80 -4.11 -1.50
N ILE A 70 -7.84 -3.95 -0.60
CA ILE A 70 -6.42 -4.15 -0.87
C ILE A 70 -5.77 -5.02 0.23
N LYS A 71 -4.67 -5.68 -0.12
CA LYS A 71 -3.70 -6.17 0.86
C LYS A 71 -2.43 -5.35 0.76
N VAL A 72 -1.97 -4.84 1.89
CA VAL A 72 -0.71 -4.09 2.01
C VAL A 72 0.33 -5.02 2.61
N GLY A 73 1.53 -5.02 2.05
CA GLY A 73 2.62 -5.89 2.47
C GLY A 73 3.95 -5.16 2.68
N TYR A 74 4.73 -5.64 3.63
CA TYR A 74 6.08 -5.18 3.94
C TYR A 74 7.04 -6.36 3.81
N MET A 75 8.10 -6.19 3.01
CA MET A 75 9.05 -7.25 2.68
C MET A 75 10.37 -7.04 3.43
N PHE A 76 10.82 -8.08 4.15
CA PHE A 76 12.00 -8.09 4.99
C PHE A 76 12.97 -9.18 4.55
N THR A 77 14.26 -8.88 4.59
CA THR A 77 15.31 -9.90 4.46
C THR A 77 15.31 -10.84 5.65
N GLU A 78 16.06 -11.94 5.56
CA GLU A 78 16.28 -12.85 6.70
C GLU A 78 16.89 -12.14 7.92
N GLU A 79 17.71 -11.12 7.69
CA GLU A 79 18.31 -10.25 8.71
C GLU A 79 17.29 -9.27 9.33
N GLY A 80 16.03 -9.28 8.88
CA GLY A 80 14.97 -8.42 9.39
C GLY A 80 14.98 -6.99 8.84
N LYS A 81 15.81 -6.68 7.84
CA LYS A 81 15.85 -5.36 7.19
C LYS A 81 14.74 -5.26 6.15
N GLN A 82 13.94 -4.19 6.21
CA GLN A 82 12.94 -3.94 5.18
C GLN A 82 13.62 -3.63 3.83
N LYS A 83 13.27 -4.40 2.81
CA LYS A 83 13.75 -4.24 1.43
C LYS A 83 12.68 -3.87 0.44
N GLY A 84 11.41 -3.95 0.84
CA GLY A 84 10.36 -3.47 0.00
C GLY A 84 9.01 -3.35 0.69
N LYS A 85 8.04 -2.92 -0.10
CA LYS A 85 6.62 -2.89 0.24
C LYS A 85 5.80 -3.24 -0.99
N THR A 86 4.65 -3.83 -0.79
CA THR A 86 3.77 -4.29 -1.85
C THR A 86 2.32 -3.93 -1.54
N LEU A 87 1.52 -3.75 -2.57
CA LEU A 87 0.08 -3.59 -2.47
C LEU A 87 -0.57 -4.38 -3.59
N VAL A 88 -1.54 -5.23 -3.24
CA VAL A 88 -2.30 -6.03 -4.20
C VAL A 88 -3.79 -5.83 -4.00
N ASN A 89 -4.60 -6.10 -5.03
CA ASN A 89 -6.05 -6.14 -4.86
C ASN A 89 -6.45 -7.27 -3.90
N GLY A 90 -7.38 -6.97 -3.00
CA GLY A 90 -7.93 -7.91 -2.03
C GLY A 90 -9.05 -8.79 -2.60
N LYS A 91 -9.71 -8.32 -3.67
CA LYS A 91 -10.76 -9.00 -4.43
C LYS A 91 -10.48 -8.92 -5.92
N ASP A 92 -10.92 -9.92 -6.68
CA ASP A 92 -10.59 -10.08 -8.10
C ASP A 92 -11.18 -8.95 -8.97
N GLU A 93 -12.41 -8.52 -8.68
CA GLU A 93 -13.11 -7.44 -9.40
C GLU A 93 -12.46 -6.06 -9.24
N ASP A 94 -11.64 -5.88 -8.21
CA ASP A 94 -10.99 -4.62 -7.88
C ASP A 94 -9.71 -4.36 -8.69
N ALA A 95 -9.19 -5.39 -9.38
CA ALA A 95 -7.88 -5.34 -10.01
C ALA A 95 -7.72 -4.19 -11.01
N GLN A 96 -8.66 -4.05 -11.96
CA GLN A 96 -8.56 -3.04 -13.01
C GLN A 96 -8.66 -1.62 -12.45
N LYS A 97 -9.57 -1.41 -11.49
CA LYS A 97 -9.77 -0.11 -10.85
C LYS A 97 -8.53 0.29 -10.04
N LEU A 98 -7.98 -0.66 -9.27
CA LEU A 98 -6.74 -0.45 -8.53
C LEU A 98 -5.57 -0.11 -9.46
N PHE A 99 -5.44 -0.81 -10.59
CA PHE A 99 -4.37 -0.54 -11.57
C PHE A 99 -4.46 0.88 -12.12
N GLY A 100 -5.65 1.30 -12.56
CA GLY A 100 -5.88 2.65 -13.06
C GLY A 100 -5.56 3.73 -12.04
N MET A 101 -6.08 3.59 -10.81
CA MET A 101 -5.82 4.54 -9.72
C MET A 101 -4.33 4.61 -9.36
N THR A 102 -3.68 3.46 -9.24
CA THR A 102 -2.26 3.40 -8.91
C THR A 102 -1.40 3.99 -10.03
N LYS A 103 -1.69 3.66 -11.30
CA LYS A 103 -0.98 4.23 -12.46
C LYS A 103 -1.11 5.76 -12.45
N ALA A 104 -2.32 6.30 -12.27
CA ALA A 104 -2.55 7.73 -12.23
C ALA A 104 -1.75 8.42 -11.12
N LEU A 105 -1.70 7.81 -9.93
CA LEU A 105 -0.91 8.36 -8.84
C LEU A 105 0.59 8.31 -9.10
N LEU A 106 1.10 7.20 -9.63
CA LEU A 106 2.52 7.07 -9.96
C LEU A 106 2.95 8.08 -11.02
N LEU A 107 2.11 8.32 -12.05
CA LEU A 107 2.36 9.36 -13.05
C LEU A 107 2.38 10.75 -12.43
N LYS A 108 1.46 11.04 -11.49
CA LYS A 108 1.43 12.32 -10.76
C LYS A 108 2.70 12.51 -9.91
N LYS A 109 3.18 11.45 -9.24
CA LYS A 109 4.30 11.54 -8.30
C LYS A 109 5.68 11.48 -8.97
N TYR A 110 5.85 10.61 -9.97
CA TYR A 110 7.15 10.31 -10.59
C TYR A 110 7.25 10.77 -12.06
N GLY A 111 6.17 11.31 -12.61
CA GLY A 111 6.13 11.81 -13.99
C GLY A 111 6.03 10.71 -15.05
N ASN A 112 6.31 11.09 -16.30
CA ASN A 112 6.10 10.23 -17.48
C ASN A 112 7.34 9.43 -17.88
N LYS A 113 8.39 9.40 -17.04
CA LYS A 113 9.61 8.62 -17.29
C LYS A 113 9.44 7.21 -16.73
N TYR A 114 8.71 6.37 -17.47
CA TYR A 114 8.51 4.97 -17.14
C TYR A 114 8.67 4.09 -18.39
N SER A 115 8.90 2.79 -18.19
CA SER A 115 8.76 1.80 -19.27
C SER A 115 7.51 0.98 -19.05
N GLU A 116 6.70 0.83 -20.09
CA GLU A 116 5.50 -0.01 -20.08
C GLU A 116 5.66 -1.13 -21.12
N ASN A 117 5.39 -2.36 -20.70
CA ASN A 117 5.44 -3.55 -21.54
C ASN A 117 4.16 -4.36 -21.31
N SER A 118 3.54 -4.78 -22.41
CA SER A 118 2.36 -5.64 -22.39
C SER A 118 2.64 -6.92 -23.19
N MET A 119 2.66 -8.06 -22.50
CA MET A 119 2.94 -9.36 -23.11
C MET A 119 2.13 -10.46 -22.42
N LEU A 120 1.53 -11.38 -23.19
CA LEU A 120 0.78 -12.54 -22.69
C LEU A 120 -0.31 -12.17 -21.64
N GLY A 121 -1.03 -11.07 -21.87
CA GLY A 121 -2.08 -10.59 -20.96
C GLY A 121 -1.56 -9.99 -19.64
N VAL A 122 -0.26 -9.76 -19.54
CA VAL A 122 0.38 -9.02 -18.45
C VAL A 122 0.72 -7.62 -18.94
N THR A 123 0.28 -6.60 -18.23
CA THR A 123 0.78 -5.23 -18.38
C THR A 123 1.68 -4.90 -17.20
N MET A 124 2.90 -4.46 -17.47
CA MET A 124 3.89 -4.08 -16.47
C MET A 124 4.40 -2.67 -16.73
N ILE A 125 4.42 -1.84 -15.69
CA ILE A 125 4.90 -0.47 -15.71
C ILE A 125 6.01 -0.33 -14.67
N MET A 126 7.20 0.09 -15.12
CA MET A 126 8.37 0.28 -14.28
C MET A 126 8.72 1.75 -14.21
N PHE A 127 8.77 2.30 -12.99
CA PHE A 127 9.33 3.62 -12.72
C PHE A 127 10.70 3.45 -12.09
N LYS A 128 11.69 4.18 -12.62
CA LYS A 128 12.97 4.36 -11.95
C LYS A 128 12.86 5.60 -11.08
N SER A 129 12.84 5.42 -9.76
CA SER A 129 12.94 6.56 -8.85
C SER A 129 14.39 7.01 -8.73
N GLU A 130 14.59 8.32 -8.70
CA GLU A 130 15.88 8.94 -8.37
C GLU A 130 16.23 8.73 -6.88
N GLU A 131 15.23 8.42 -6.05
CA GLU A 131 15.34 8.24 -4.59
C GLU A 131 15.86 6.85 -4.18
N GLY A 132 16.54 6.12 -5.08
CA GLY A 132 17.22 4.87 -4.70
C GLY A 132 16.30 3.64 -4.55
N TYR A 133 15.10 3.66 -5.10
CA TYR A 133 14.20 2.51 -5.15
C TYR A 133 13.59 2.31 -6.56
N SER A 134 13.07 1.11 -6.80
CA SER A 134 12.40 0.73 -8.04
C SER A 134 10.92 0.50 -7.76
N ILE A 135 10.06 0.97 -8.66
CA ILE A 135 8.60 0.79 -8.57
C ILE A 135 8.12 -0.01 -9.76
N MET A 136 7.34 -1.05 -9.49
CA MET A 136 6.73 -1.90 -10.49
C MET A 136 5.23 -1.98 -10.24
N LEU A 137 4.42 -1.61 -11.23
CA LEU A 137 2.99 -1.81 -11.23
C LEU A 137 2.64 -2.84 -12.31
N THR A 138 2.01 -3.93 -11.91
CA THR A 138 1.66 -5.05 -12.80
C THR A 138 0.17 -5.33 -12.73
N GLN A 139 -0.44 -5.64 -13.87
CA GLN A 139 -1.78 -6.21 -13.99
C GLN A 139 -1.72 -7.49 -14.83
N LYS A 140 -2.36 -8.56 -14.37
CA LYS A 140 -2.58 -9.81 -15.12
C LYS A 140 -3.96 -10.36 -14.80
N GLY A 141 -4.89 -10.25 -15.75
CA GLY A 141 -6.30 -10.61 -15.52
C GLY A 141 -6.87 -9.88 -14.30
N GLU A 142 -7.34 -10.66 -13.32
CA GLU A 142 -7.96 -10.19 -12.07
C GLU A 142 -6.95 -9.91 -10.95
N LYS A 143 -5.67 -9.72 -11.28
CA LYS A 143 -4.64 -9.38 -10.30
C LYS A 143 -3.89 -8.13 -10.68
N THR A 144 -3.79 -7.23 -9.71
CA THR A 144 -2.98 -6.02 -9.75
C THR A 144 -2.01 -6.04 -8.56
N SER A 145 -0.76 -5.71 -8.83
CA SER A 145 0.30 -5.65 -7.82
C SER A 145 1.18 -4.43 -8.04
N LEU A 146 1.31 -3.62 -7.01
CA LEU A 146 2.31 -2.57 -6.88
C LEU A 146 3.41 -3.09 -5.98
N VAL A 147 4.65 -3.06 -6.46
CA VAL A 147 5.84 -3.46 -5.70
C VAL A 147 6.82 -2.30 -5.70
N VAL A 148 7.30 -1.92 -4.53
CA VAL A 148 8.35 -0.92 -4.33
C VAL A 148 9.51 -1.56 -3.60
N VAL A 149 10.70 -1.57 -4.21
CA VAL A 149 11.89 -2.23 -3.66
C VAL A 149 13.02 -1.22 -3.53
N SER A 150 13.60 -1.12 -2.34
CA SER A 150 14.81 -0.33 -2.11
C SER A 150 16.01 -1.04 -2.73
N LYS A 151 16.91 -0.26 -3.35
CA LYS A 151 18.17 -0.79 -3.88
C LYS A 151 19.05 -1.33 -2.74
#